data_AF-A0A3S3SIQ2-F1
#
_entry.id   AF-A0A3S3SIQ2-F1
#
_cell.length_a   1.000
_cell.length_b   1.000
_cell.length_c   1.000
_cell.angle_alpha   90.00
_cell.angle_beta   90.00
_cell.angle_gamma   90.00
#
_symmetry.space_group_name_H-M   'P 1'
#
loop_
_entity.id
_entity.type
_entity.pdbx_description
1 polymer ?
#
loop_
_entity_poly.entity_id
_entity_poly.type
_entity_poly.pdbx_seq_one_letter_code
_entity_poly.pdbx_strand_id
1 'polypeptide(L)'
;MITRSKPFFQGRLIAIGGNEDRVDELVVLKRVVQEVGKRDYKVGVITTASEDPEQRGKQYHDVFKHLKASVIEILNIKTRAQANDKDLAKKLEDVDLIFLSGGDQLRLTTILGGSRILNTLQNRLEAGALSPGPVPVQLHSPTL
;
A
#
# COMPACT_ATOMS: atom_id res chain seq x y z
N MET A 1 -24.45 -22.35 -7.11
CA MET A 1 -23.81 -21.75 -5.93
C MET A 1 -22.43 -21.29 -6.33
N ILE A 2 -22.18 -19.97 -6.38
CA ILE A 2 -20.85 -19.44 -6.74
C ILE A 2 -20.01 -19.49 -5.47
N THR A 3 -19.06 -20.42 -5.41
CA THR A 3 -18.08 -20.53 -4.32
C THR A 3 -17.23 -19.27 -4.33
N ARG A 4 -17.47 -18.32 -3.42
CA ARG A 4 -16.55 -17.21 -3.18
C ARG A 4 -15.23 -17.81 -2.69
N SER A 5 -14.20 -17.76 -3.52
CA SER A 5 -12.83 -18.10 -3.14
C SER A 5 -12.43 -17.26 -1.93
N LYS A 6 -11.79 -17.88 -0.93
CA LYS A 6 -11.11 -17.16 0.15
C LYS A 6 -10.17 -16.13 -0.49
N PRO A 7 -10.10 -14.88 0.01
CA PRO A 7 -9.14 -13.91 -0.51
C PRO A 7 -7.74 -14.50 -0.39
N PHE A 8 -6.98 -14.49 -1.50
CA PHE A 8 -5.67 -15.13 -1.64
C PHE A 8 -4.57 -14.45 -0.80
N PHE A 9 -4.86 -13.32 -0.14
CA PHE A 9 -3.87 -12.47 0.55
C PHE A 9 -4.47 -11.87 1.83
N GLN A 10 -3.80 -12.05 2.97
CA GLN A 10 -4.25 -11.56 4.29
C GLN A 10 -3.68 -10.17 4.67
N GLY A 11 -2.71 -9.64 3.92
CA GLY A 11 -2.17 -8.28 4.06
C GLY A 11 -1.76 -7.72 2.70
N ARG A 12 -2.16 -6.49 2.37
CA ARG A 12 -1.87 -5.85 1.08
C ARG A 12 -0.92 -4.69 1.28
N LEU A 13 0.35 -4.84 0.92
CA LEU A 13 1.20 -3.69 0.61
C LEU A 13 1.09 -3.46 -0.89
N ILE A 14 0.71 -2.25 -1.26
CA ILE A 14 0.66 -1.84 -2.65
C ILE A 14 1.55 -0.62 -2.79
N ALA A 15 2.70 -0.84 -3.40
CA ALA A 15 3.58 0.22 -3.84
C ALA A 15 3.09 0.68 -5.21
N ILE A 16 2.41 1.83 -5.27
CA ILE A 16 2.11 2.49 -6.54
C ILE A 16 3.11 3.64 -6.68
N GLY A 17 4.09 3.43 -7.55
CA GLY A 17 5.19 4.36 -7.74
C GLY A 17 5.21 4.92 -9.16
N GLY A 18 5.29 6.25 -9.24
CA GLY A 18 5.77 6.98 -10.43
C GLY A 18 4.67 7.58 -11.30
N ASN A 19 4.80 8.90 -11.55
CA ASN A 19 4.29 9.75 -12.64
C ASN A 19 3.02 9.36 -13.44
N GLU A 20 2.10 8.59 -12.87
CA GLU A 20 0.86 8.17 -13.51
C GLU A 20 -0.22 9.23 -13.29
N ASP A 21 -1.01 9.49 -14.35
CA ASP A 21 -2.10 10.44 -14.30
C ASP A 21 -3.09 10.07 -13.19
N ARG A 22 -3.61 11.09 -12.48
CA ARG A 22 -4.49 10.92 -11.31
C ARG A 22 -5.74 10.08 -11.59
N VAL A 23 -6.18 10.02 -12.84
CA VAL A 23 -7.35 9.22 -13.26
C VAL A 23 -7.02 7.74 -13.23
N ASP A 24 -5.85 7.34 -13.75
CA ASP A 24 -5.41 5.95 -13.77
C ASP A 24 -5.09 5.47 -12.35
N GLU A 25 -4.48 6.35 -11.54
CA GLU A 25 -4.21 6.08 -10.13
C GLU A 25 -5.50 5.75 -9.35
N LEU A 26 -6.60 6.48 -9.60
CA LEU A 26 -7.89 6.21 -8.96
C LEU A 26 -8.51 4.87 -9.41
N VAL A 27 -8.33 4.48 -10.67
CA VAL A 27 -8.82 3.18 -11.18
C VAL A 27 -8.07 2.04 -10.49
N VAL A 28 -6.75 2.16 -10.39
CA VAL A 28 -5.92 1.17 -9.70
C VAL A 28 -6.30 1.11 -8.21
N LEU A 29 -6.40 2.26 -7.53
CA LEU A 29 -6.80 2.32 -6.12
C LEU A 29 -8.18 1.68 -5.87
N LYS A 30 -9.16 1.89 -6.76
CA LYS A 30 -10.47 1.22 -6.65
C LYS A 30 -10.34 -0.28 -6.74
N ARG A 31 -9.57 -0.80 -7.71
CA ARG A 31 -9.37 -2.24 -7.87
C ARG A 31 -8.67 -2.83 -6.64
N VAL A 32 -7.64 -2.15 -6.16
CA VAL A 32 -6.90 -2.49 -4.94
C VAL A 32 -7.82 -2.63 -3.74
N VAL A 33 -8.69 -1.64 -3.51
CA VAL A 33 -9.64 -1.62 -2.39
C VAL A 33 -10.69 -2.73 -2.53
N GLN A 34 -11.21 -2.98 -3.73
CA GLN A 34 -12.14 -4.09 -3.97
C GLN A 34 -11.52 -5.43 -3.58
N GLU A 35 -10.27 -5.60 -3.94
CA GLU A 35 -9.53 -6.82 -3.66
C GLU A 35 -9.36 -6.97 -2.12
N VAL A 36 -9.24 -5.89 -1.33
CA VAL A 36 -9.18 -5.98 0.16
C VAL A 36 -10.34 -6.80 0.71
N GLY A 37 -11.50 -6.78 0.04
CA GLY A 37 -12.61 -7.69 0.34
C GLY A 37 -13.30 -7.39 1.67
N LYS A 38 -12.93 -6.30 2.34
CA LYS A 38 -13.53 -5.79 3.58
C LYS A 38 -14.23 -4.47 3.31
N ARG A 39 -15.43 -4.31 3.87
CA ARG A 39 -16.22 -3.08 3.74
C ARG A 39 -15.63 -1.92 4.56
N ASP A 40 -15.11 -2.22 5.75
CA ASP A 40 -14.59 -1.24 6.72
C ASP A 40 -13.07 -1.39 6.91
N TYR A 41 -12.33 -1.39 5.81
CA TYR A 41 -10.88 -1.60 5.83
C TYR A 41 -10.12 -0.41 6.41
N LYS A 42 -8.96 -0.68 6.98
CA LYS A 42 -8.00 0.31 7.49
C LYS A 42 -6.85 0.48 6.52
N VAL A 43 -6.41 1.71 6.29
CA VAL A 43 -5.30 2.01 5.37
C VAL A 43 -4.22 2.86 6.04
N GLY A 44 -2.97 2.48 5.81
CA GLY A 44 -1.79 3.30 6.11
C GLY A 44 -1.22 3.90 4.83
N VAL A 45 -1.00 5.20 4.79
CA VAL A 45 -0.42 5.92 3.65
C VAL A 45 0.92 6.50 4.05
N ILE A 46 2.00 6.09 3.37
CA ILE A 46 3.35 6.58 3.62
C ILE A 46 3.74 7.57 2.52
N THR A 47 4.03 8.81 2.92
CA THR A 47 4.30 9.93 1.99
C THR A 47 5.79 10.29 1.88
N THR A 48 6.68 9.46 2.41
CA THR A 48 8.11 9.73 2.56
C THR A 48 8.85 10.03 1.26
N ALA A 49 8.43 9.44 0.14
CA ALA A 49 9.02 9.71 -1.18
C ALA A 49 8.57 11.05 -1.77
N SER A 50 7.48 11.64 -1.26
CA SER A 50 6.90 12.85 -1.85
C SER A 50 7.76 14.09 -1.57
N GLU A 51 7.88 14.96 -2.58
CA GLU A 51 8.46 16.30 -2.43
C GLU A 51 7.52 17.21 -1.62
N ASP A 52 6.21 17.03 -1.76
CA ASP A 52 5.17 17.67 -0.95
C ASP A 52 4.34 16.60 -0.21
N PRO A 53 4.82 16.11 0.95
CA PRO A 53 4.17 15.03 1.67
C PRO A 53 2.85 15.45 2.33
N GLU A 54 2.68 16.72 2.66
CA GLU A 54 1.47 17.23 3.33
C GLU A 54 0.31 17.33 2.34
N GLN A 55 0.55 17.92 1.17
CA GLN A 55 -0.46 18.02 0.12
C GLN A 55 -0.85 16.64 -0.41
N ARG A 56 0.13 15.73 -0.61
CA ARG A 56 -0.15 14.34 -0.97
C ARG A 56 -0.94 13.61 0.11
N GLY A 57 -0.57 13.78 1.38
CA GLY A 57 -1.27 13.17 2.51
C GLY A 57 -2.76 13.54 2.53
N LYS A 58 -3.07 14.82 2.33
CA LYS A 58 -4.46 15.31 2.22
C LYS A 58 -5.20 14.68 1.03
N GLN A 59 -4.56 14.65 -0.15
CA GLN A 59 -5.15 14.05 -1.35
C GLN A 59 -5.52 12.59 -1.14
N TYR A 60 -4.60 11.75 -0.65
CA TYR A 60 -4.91 10.34 -0.43
C TYR A 60 -5.89 10.12 0.71
N HIS A 61 -5.85 10.97 1.75
CA HIS A 61 -6.88 10.93 2.78
C HIS A 61 -8.28 11.08 2.17
N ASP A 62 -8.48 12.09 1.31
CA ASP A 62 -9.77 12.31 0.66
C ASP A 62 -10.14 11.16 -0.27
N VAL A 63 -9.18 10.62 -1.03
CA VAL A 63 -9.41 9.47 -1.91
C VAL A 63 -9.85 8.24 -1.11
N PHE A 64 -9.10 7.83 -0.08
CA PHE A 64 -9.45 6.65 0.71
C PHE A 64 -10.73 6.83 1.52
N LYS A 65 -11.05 8.07 1.92
CA LYS A 65 -12.34 8.41 2.52
C LYS A 65 -13.50 8.22 1.54
N HIS A 66 -13.34 8.66 0.29
CA HIS A 66 -14.32 8.38 -0.78
C HIS A 66 -14.47 6.88 -1.05
N LEU A 67 -13.36 6.14 -0.96
CA LEU A 67 -13.32 4.68 -1.08
C LEU A 67 -13.72 3.94 0.21
N LYS A 68 -14.34 4.63 1.19
CA LYS A 68 -14.95 4.06 2.40
C LYS A 68 -13.97 3.37 3.37
N ALA A 69 -12.71 3.78 3.41
CA ALA A 69 -11.81 3.38 4.49
C ALA A 69 -12.38 3.82 5.86
N SER A 70 -12.33 2.93 6.85
CA SER A 70 -12.79 3.19 8.22
C SER A 70 -11.75 3.94 9.05
N VAL A 71 -10.47 3.67 8.79
CA VAL A 71 -9.31 4.34 9.40
C VAL A 71 -8.30 4.66 8.32
N ILE A 72 -7.75 5.87 8.37
CA ILE A 72 -6.74 6.38 7.44
C ILE A 72 -5.58 6.95 8.25
N GLU A 73 -4.47 6.23 8.32
CA GLU A 73 -3.24 6.71 8.96
C GLU A 73 -2.32 7.31 7.90
N ILE A 74 -2.09 8.63 7.96
CA ILE A 74 -1.10 9.29 7.10
C ILE A 74 0.22 9.38 7.86
N LEU A 75 1.27 8.73 7.35
CA LEU A 75 2.61 8.74 7.92
C LEU A 75 3.56 9.53 7.00
N ASN A 76 4.01 10.67 7.50
CA ASN A 76 5.05 11.48 6.89
C ASN A 76 6.38 11.26 7.62
N ILE A 77 7.06 10.17 7.28
CA ILE A 77 8.34 9.81 7.92
C ILE A 77 9.43 10.58 7.19
N LYS A 78 9.96 11.61 7.85
CA LYS A 78 10.98 12.52 7.29
C LYS A 78 12.39 12.16 7.71
N THR A 79 12.56 11.44 8.82
CA THR A 79 13.87 11.13 9.40
C THR A 79 14.04 9.66 9.75
N ARG A 80 15.30 9.23 9.86
CA ARG A 80 15.68 7.90 10.36
C ARG A 80 15.18 7.62 11.78
N ALA A 81 15.12 8.64 12.63
CA ALA A 81 14.60 8.52 13.99
C ALA A 81 13.10 8.19 13.96
N GLN A 82 12.32 8.92 13.15
CA GLN A 82 10.90 8.62 12.93
C GLN A 82 10.68 7.24 12.31
N ALA A 83 11.54 6.81 11.38
CA ALA A 83 11.46 5.49 10.79
C ALA A 83 11.67 4.34 11.80
N ASN A 84 12.32 4.64 12.93
CA ASN A 84 12.55 3.70 14.02
C ASN A 84 11.64 3.92 15.24
N ASP A 85 10.73 4.89 15.17
CA ASP A 85 9.77 5.20 16.21
C ASP A 85 8.79 4.03 16.38
N LYS A 86 8.60 3.59 17.62
CA LYS A 86 7.77 2.43 17.93
C LYS A 86 6.29 2.73 17.76
N ASP A 87 5.85 3.94 18.08
CA ASP A 87 4.44 4.31 18.02
C ASP A 87 4.00 4.53 16.57
N LEU A 88 4.85 5.11 15.73
CA LEU A 88 4.61 5.19 14.29
C LEU A 88 4.55 3.80 13.64
N ALA A 89 5.43 2.87 14.03
CA ALA A 89 5.39 1.50 13.53
C ALA A 89 4.10 0.79 13.96
N LYS A 90 3.67 0.97 15.22
CA LYS A 90 2.45 0.35 15.76
C LYS A 90 1.19 0.73 15.00
N LYS A 91 1.11 1.97 14.49
CA LYS A 91 0.00 2.42 13.64
C LYS A 91 -0.17 1.58 12.36
N LEU A 92 0.90 0.94 11.89
CA LEU A 92 0.90 0.11 10.67
C LEU A 92 0.67 -1.37 10.96
N GLU A 93 0.59 -1.79 12.22
CA GLU A 93 0.43 -3.22 12.56
C GLU A 93 -0.98 -3.74 12.27
N ASP A 94 -1.99 -2.87 12.40
CA ASP A 94 -3.42 -3.23 12.28
C ASP A 94 -4.08 -2.68 11.00
N VAL A 95 -3.30 -2.27 10.00
CA VAL A 95 -3.87 -1.81 8.72
C VAL A 95 -4.07 -2.98 7.74
N ASP A 96 -5.14 -2.94 6.96
CA ASP A 96 -5.47 -3.94 5.93
C ASP A 96 -4.76 -3.67 4.61
N LEU A 97 -4.48 -2.39 4.34
CA LEU A 97 -3.83 -1.88 3.14
C LEU A 97 -2.73 -0.90 3.55
N ILE A 98 -1.55 -1.04 2.96
CA ILE A 98 -0.50 -0.02 3.03
C ILE A 98 -0.26 0.51 1.63
N PHE A 99 -0.27 1.83 1.51
CA PHE A 99 -0.03 2.56 0.29
C PHE A 99 1.23 3.42 0.43
N LEU A 100 2.21 3.18 -0.44
CA LEU A 100 3.41 4.02 -0.54
C LEU A 100 3.18 5.04 -1.66
N SER A 101 3.16 6.34 -1.34
CA SER A 101 3.05 7.34 -2.40
C SER A 101 4.34 7.39 -3.22
N GLY A 102 4.21 7.62 -4.52
CA GLY A 102 5.36 7.85 -5.39
C GLY A 102 6.19 9.10 -5.04
N GLY A 103 7.26 9.32 -5.81
CA GLY A 103 8.21 10.41 -5.66
C GLY A 103 9.64 9.88 -5.71
N ASP A 104 10.52 10.41 -4.87
CA ASP A 104 11.92 10.04 -4.77
C ASP A 104 12.11 8.67 -4.06
N GLN A 105 12.39 7.62 -4.84
CA GLN A 105 12.66 6.29 -4.29
C GLN A 105 13.99 6.22 -3.53
N LEU A 106 14.98 7.05 -3.85
CA LEU A 106 16.24 7.11 -3.10
C LEU A 106 16.00 7.66 -1.70
N ARG A 107 15.17 8.70 -1.57
CA ARG A 107 14.72 9.22 -0.27
C ARG A 107 13.98 8.17 0.54
N LEU A 108 13.07 7.43 -0.09
CA LEU A 108 12.31 6.35 0.55
C LEU A 108 13.25 5.27 1.12
N THR A 109 14.18 4.78 0.29
CA THR A 109 15.13 3.72 0.68
C THR A 109 16.15 4.20 1.72
N THR A 110 16.61 5.45 1.62
CA THR A 110 17.53 6.04 2.60
C THR A 110 16.89 6.19 3.98
N ILE A 111 15.63 6.61 4.05
CA ILE A 111 14.92 6.83 5.32
C ILE A 111 14.45 5.50 5.91
N LEU A 112 13.78 4.66 5.12
CA LEU A 112 13.15 3.43 5.61
C LEU A 112 14.08 2.22 5.64
N GLY A 113 15.18 2.21 4.87
CA GLY A 113 16.10 1.08 4.77
C GLY A 113 16.61 0.59 6.14
N GLY A 114 16.40 -0.68 6.45
CA GLY A 114 16.79 -1.28 7.74
C GLY A 114 16.14 -0.62 8.96
N SER A 115 15.00 0.07 8.79
CA SER A 115 14.26 0.70 9.89
C SER A 115 13.19 -0.23 10.46
N ARG A 116 12.72 0.09 11.68
CA ARG A 116 11.57 -0.59 12.29
C ARG A 116 10.32 -0.54 11.41
N ILE A 117 10.02 0.60 10.80
CA ILE A 117 8.86 0.71 9.92
C ILE A 117 8.98 -0.23 8.73
N LEU A 118 10.13 -0.29 8.06
CA LEU A 118 10.31 -1.24 6.95
C LEU A 118 10.14 -2.69 7.40
N ASN A 119 10.66 -3.06 8.57
CA ASN A 119 10.45 -4.39 9.13
C ASN A 119 8.95 -4.65 9.39
N THR A 120 8.21 -3.68 9.92
CA THR A 120 6.75 -3.79 10.07
C THR A 120 6.07 -3.99 8.72
N LEU A 121 6.45 -3.24 7.68
CA LEU A 121 5.91 -3.40 6.33
C LEU A 121 6.18 -4.81 5.78
N GLN A 122 7.40 -5.32 5.94
CA GLN A 122 7.81 -6.66 5.52
C GLN A 122 7.03 -7.74 6.29
N ASN A 123 6.89 -7.61 7.61
CA ASN A 123 6.10 -8.55 8.41
C ASN A 123 4.63 -8.57 7.99
N ARG A 124 4.05 -7.40 7.66
CA ARG A 124 2.67 -7.31 7.15
C ARG A 124 2.50 -7.96 5.77
N LEU A 125 3.52 -7.85 4.92
CA LEU A 125 3.59 -8.54 3.64
C LEU A 125 3.71 -10.06 3.80
N GLU A 126 4.64 -10.51 4.64
CA GLU A 126 4.95 -11.92 4.88
C GLU A 126 3.79 -12.66 5.56
N ALA A 127 3.07 -11.98 6.46
CA ALA A 127 1.84 -12.49 7.07
C ALA A 127 0.69 -12.74 6.06
N GLY A 128 0.91 -12.50 4.75
CA GLY A 128 -0.01 -12.83 3.67
C GLY A 128 0.65 -13.12 2.33
N ALA A 129 1.86 -13.69 2.28
CA ALA A 129 2.73 -13.70 1.10
C ALA A 129 2.18 -14.41 -0.16
N LEU A 130 2.28 -13.72 -1.31
CA LEU A 130 3.29 -14.06 -2.33
C LEU A 130 3.72 -12.81 -3.14
N SER A 131 5.03 -12.69 -3.34
CA SER A 131 5.76 -11.68 -4.12
C SER A 131 5.23 -11.49 -5.56
N PRO A 132 5.15 -10.25 -6.09
CA PRO A 132 4.94 -10.03 -7.52
C PRO A 132 6.25 -10.33 -8.27
N GLY A 133 6.49 -11.62 -8.53
CA GLY A 133 7.34 -12.04 -9.65
C GLY A 133 6.57 -11.92 -10.98
N PRO A 134 7.25 -11.96 -12.14
CA PRO A 134 6.62 -11.80 -13.45
C PRO A 134 5.45 -12.77 -13.60
N VAL A 135 4.31 -12.24 -14.07
CA VAL A 135 3.10 -13.01 -14.35
C VAL A 135 3.45 -14.03 -15.45
N PRO A 136 3.35 -15.35 -15.23
CA PRO A 136 3.52 -16.30 -16.32
C PRO A 136 2.36 -16.09 -17.30
N VAL A 137 2.68 -15.62 -18.51
CA VAL A 137 1.75 -15.60 -19.63
C VAL A 137 1.43 -17.05 -19.98
N GLN A 138 0.26 -17.54 -19.57
CA GLN A 138 -0.28 -18.79 -20.08
C GLN A 138 -0.83 -18.53 -21.48
N LEU A 139 0.00 -18.79 -22.48
CA LEU A 139 -0.41 -18.94 -23.87
C LEU A 139 -1.40 -20.12 -23.94
N HIS A 140 -2.69 -19.81 -24.03
CA HIS A 140 -3.66 -20.79 -24.48
C HIS A 140 -3.45 -20.98 -25.98
N SER A 141 -2.92 -22.15 -26.36
CA SER A 141 -2.97 -22.64 -27.72
C SER A 141 -4.44 -22.78 -28.13
N PRO A 142 -4.87 -22.28 -29.30
CA PRO A 142 -6.20 -22.59 -29.80
C PRO A 142 -6.22 -24.07 -30.18
N THR A 143 -7.08 -24.85 -29.52
CA THR A 143 -7.41 -26.20 -29.96
C THR A 143 -8.16 -26.07 -31.28
N LEU A 144 -7.61 -26.66 -32.34
CA LEU A 144 -8.32 -26.96 -33.59
C LEU A 144 -9.35 -28.08 -33.37
#